data_AF-A0A7Y3E1R9-F1
#
_entry.id   AF-A0A7Y3E1R9-F1
#
_cell.length_a   1.000
_cell.length_b   1.000
_cell.length_c   1.000
_cell.angle_alpha   90.00
_cell.angle_beta   90.00
_cell.angle_gamma   90.00
#
_symmetry.space_group_name_H-M   'P 1'
#
loop_
_entity.id
_entity.type
_entity.pdbx_description
1 polymer ?
#
loop_
_entity_poly.entity_id
_entity_poly.type
_entity_poly.pdbx_seq_one_letter_code
_entity_poly.pdbx_strand_id
1 'polypeptide(L)'
;WRADLARRHGVEAGPTDSATVARVAGQIATGAEYEKTSEQYAHGIRSTPTMIINNRMVIGTFPYEQLRAIFEALVAEAAGDTRFMESWEE
;
A
#
# COMPACT_ATOMS: atom_id res chain seq x y z
N TRP A 1 -4.55 -15.55 18.30
CA TRP A 1 -3.31 -15.38 17.51
C TRP A 1 -2.90 -13.91 17.34
N ARG A 2 -3.79 -12.97 16.90
CA ARG A 2 -3.44 -11.54 16.74
C ARG A 2 -2.91 -10.86 18.01
N ALA A 3 -3.64 -10.98 19.12
CA ALA A 3 -3.21 -10.41 20.40
C ALA A 3 -1.89 -11.01 20.90
N ASP A 4 -1.68 -12.31 20.65
CA ASP A 4 -0.45 -13.00 21.02
C ASP A 4 0.73 -12.54 20.16
N LEU A 5 0.54 -12.35 18.86
CA LEU A 5 1.52 -11.77 17.95
C LEU A 5 1.88 -10.33 18.36
N ALA A 6 0.87 -9.52 18.67
CA ALA A 6 1.08 -8.15 19.12
C ALA A 6 1.94 -8.09 20.39
N ARG A 7 1.65 -8.96 21.36
CA ARG A 7 2.44 -9.09 22.60
C ARG A 7 3.87 -9.53 22.34
N ARG A 8 4.08 -10.54 21.50
CA ARG A 8 5.43 -11.02 21.15
C ARG A 8 6.31 -9.94 20.53
N HIS A 9 5.71 -8.98 19.84
CA HIS A 9 6.42 -7.87 19.19
C HIS A 9 6.28 -6.53 19.93
N GLY A 10 5.62 -6.48 21.09
CA GLY A 10 5.43 -5.25 21.87
C GLY A 10 4.61 -4.17 21.16
N VAL A 11 3.70 -4.55 20.26
CA VAL A 11 2.88 -3.61 19.46
C VAL A 11 1.40 -3.59 19.87
N GLU A 12 1.11 -3.98 21.11
CA GLU A 12 -0.26 -4.09 21.63
C GLU A 12 -1.04 -2.76 21.62
N ALA A 13 -0.31 -1.64 21.73
CA ALA A 13 -0.89 -0.29 21.66
C ALA A 13 -1.24 0.16 20.23
N GLY A 14 -0.80 -0.58 19.19
CA GLY A 14 -0.96 -0.19 17.78
C GLY A 14 -2.39 0.20 17.36
N PRO A 15 -3.45 -0.50 17.80
CA PRO A 15 -4.83 -0.12 17.46
C PRO A 15 -5.30 1.23 18.03
N THR A 16 -4.63 1.73 19.08
CA THR A 16 -4.96 2.98 19.77
C THR A 16 -3.90 4.06 19.58
N ASP A 17 -2.73 3.71 19.04
CA ASP A 17 -1.67 4.67 18.73
C ASP A 17 -2.13 5.60 17.59
N SER A 18 -2.24 6.90 17.90
CA SER A 18 -2.83 7.88 16.99
C SER A 18 -2.03 8.02 15.69
N ALA A 19 -0.70 7.91 15.75
CA ALA A 19 0.16 7.98 14.58
C ALA A 19 -0.05 6.77 13.65
N THR A 20 -0.10 5.57 14.23
CA THR A 20 -0.39 4.33 13.49
C THR A 20 -1.77 4.37 12.86
N VAL A 21 -2.79 4.78 13.62
CA VAL A 21 -4.18 4.90 13.13
C VAL A 21 -4.25 5.90 11.97
N ALA A 22 -3.62 7.07 12.11
CA ALA A 22 -3.57 8.08 11.06
C ALA A 22 -2.87 7.56 9.79
N ARG A 23 -1.75 6.81 9.95
CA ARG A 23 -1.03 6.21 8.83
C ARG A 23 -1.90 5.19 8.07
N VAL A 24 -2.58 4.30 8.78
CA VAL A 24 -3.47 3.30 8.19
C VAL A 24 -4.66 3.98 7.51
N ALA A 25 -5.24 5.02 8.12
CA ALA A 25 -6.31 5.80 7.52
C ALA A 25 -5.88 6.45 6.19
N GLY A 26 -4.65 7.00 6.13
CA GLY A 26 -4.07 7.54 4.89
C GLY A 26 -3.93 6.49 3.79
N GLN A 27 -3.44 5.28 4.13
CA GLN A 27 -3.33 4.18 3.19
C GLN A 27 -4.70 3.74 2.65
N ILE A 28 -5.71 3.64 3.52
CA ILE A 28 -7.08 3.31 3.11
C ILE A 28 -7.66 4.39 2.19
N ALA A 29 -7.38 5.66 2.48
CA ALA A 29 -7.86 6.79 1.69
C ALA A 29 -7.32 6.80 0.25
N THR A 30 -6.12 6.25 -0.02
CA THR A 30 -5.62 6.06 -1.40
C THR A 30 -6.62 5.32 -2.28
N GLY A 31 -7.37 4.35 -1.73
CA GLY A 31 -8.40 3.63 -2.49
C GLY A 31 -9.58 4.52 -2.95
N ALA A 32 -9.73 5.72 -2.40
CA ALA A 32 -10.74 6.69 -2.79
C ALA A 32 -10.28 7.66 -3.90
N GLU A 33 -9.00 7.62 -4.32
CA GLU A 33 -8.50 8.43 -5.45
C GLU A 33 -9.18 8.09 -6.77
N TYR A 34 -9.74 6.88 -6.86
CA TYR A 34 -10.48 6.41 -8.02
C TYR A 34 -11.97 6.53 -7.76
N GLU A 35 -12.68 7.00 -8.79
CA GLU A 35 -14.13 7.18 -8.72
C GLU A 35 -14.83 5.86 -8.34
N LYS A 36 -15.87 5.96 -7.50
CA LYS A 36 -16.69 4.81 -7.14
C LYS A 36 -17.60 4.44 -8.30
N THR A 37 -17.76 3.14 -8.55
CA THR A 37 -18.74 2.62 -9.54
C THR A 37 -19.97 2.00 -8.90
N SER A 38 -20.01 1.92 -7.57
CA SER A 38 -21.09 1.28 -6.82
C SER A 38 -21.14 1.84 -5.41
N GLU A 39 -22.36 2.11 -4.94
CA GLU A 39 -22.64 2.48 -3.54
C GLU A 39 -22.31 1.36 -2.55
N GLN A 40 -22.19 0.12 -3.02
CA GLN A 40 -21.84 -1.03 -2.20
C GLN A 40 -20.39 -0.97 -1.68
N TYR A 41 -19.48 -0.33 -2.42
CA TYR A 41 -18.06 -0.33 -2.11
C TYR A 41 -17.57 1.07 -1.73
N ALA A 42 -16.91 1.17 -0.57
CA ALA A 42 -16.45 2.45 -0.04
C ALA A 42 -15.31 3.09 -0.85
N HIS A 43 -14.64 2.33 -1.72
CA HIS A 43 -13.45 2.72 -2.47
C HIS A 43 -13.58 2.32 -3.95
N GLY A 44 -12.89 3.03 -4.84
CA GLY A 44 -12.90 2.81 -6.30
C GLY A 44 -12.07 1.60 -6.76
N ILE A 45 -11.92 0.57 -5.93
CA ILE A 45 -11.19 -0.65 -6.28
C ILE A 45 -12.03 -1.47 -7.26
N ARG A 46 -11.52 -1.69 -8.48
CA ARG A 46 -12.30 -2.22 -9.62
C ARG A 46 -11.85 -3.58 -10.15
N SER A 47 -10.73 -4.13 -9.67
CA SER A 47 -10.23 -5.43 -10.11
C SER A 47 -9.46 -6.15 -9.01
N THR A 48 -9.25 -7.45 -9.20
CA THR A 48 -8.49 -8.28 -8.27
C THR A 48 -7.30 -8.95 -8.98
N PRO A 49 -6.13 -9.06 -8.32
CA PRO A 49 -5.78 -8.39 -7.06
C PRO A 49 -5.55 -6.88 -7.27
N THR A 50 -5.84 -6.10 -6.22
CA THR A 50 -5.41 -4.69 -6.11
C THR A 50 -4.69 -4.56 -4.77
N MET A 51 -3.53 -3.91 -4.78
CA MET A 51 -2.69 -3.70 -3.60
C MET A 51 -2.51 -2.21 -3.36
N ILE A 52 -2.42 -1.80 -2.10
CA ILE A 52 -1.99 -0.44 -1.71
C ILE A 52 -0.66 -0.59 -0.96
N ILE A 53 0.40 0.00 -1.50
CA ILE A 53 1.77 -0.10 -0.97
C ILE A 53 2.31 1.32 -0.86
N ASN A 54 2.67 1.75 0.36
CA ASN A 54 3.15 3.11 0.62
C ASN A 54 2.26 4.22 0.01
N ASN A 55 0.94 4.12 0.18
CA ASN A 55 -0.05 5.05 -0.38
C ASN A 55 -0.11 5.06 -1.92
N ARG A 56 0.39 4.02 -2.60
CA ARG A 56 0.29 3.85 -4.05
C ARG A 56 -0.50 2.60 -4.36
N MET A 57 -1.49 2.73 -5.25
CA MET A 57 -2.30 1.61 -5.68
C MET A 57 -1.65 0.88 -6.87
N VAL A 58 -1.57 -0.44 -6.78
CA VAL A 58 -1.07 -1.34 -7.82
C VAL A 58 -2.23 -2.26 -8.21
N ILE A 59 -2.67 -2.15 -9.46
CA ILE A 59 -3.87 -2.82 -9.96
C ILE A 59 -3.46 -3.96 -10.90
N GLY A 60 -3.85 -5.19 -10.55
CA GLY A 60 -3.60 -6.40 -11.34
C GLY A 60 -2.40 -7.21 -10.86
N THR A 61 -2.24 -8.40 -11.45
CA THR A 61 -1.04 -9.22 -11.30
C THR A 61 -0.06 -8.89 -12.41
N PHE A 62 1.09 -8.34 -12.06
CA PHE A 62 2.20 -8.17 -13.00
C PHE A 62 3.16 -9.36 -12.90
N PRO A 63 3.95 -9.65 -13.95
CA PRO A 63 5.11 -10.52 -13.85
C PRO A 63 6.04 -10.10 -12.71
N TYR A 64 6.80 -11.05 -12.17
CA TYR A 64 7.66 -10.82 -11.01
C TYR A 64 8.60 -9.62 -11.18
N GLU A 65 9.27 -9.50 -12.32
CA GLU A 65 10.23 -8.41 -12.58
C GLU A 65 9.56 -7.03 -12.54
N GLN A 66 8.33 -6.91 -13.06
CA GLN A 66 7.57 -5.67 -13.02
C GLN A 66 7.12 -5.33 -11.59
N LEU A 67 6.63 -6.33 -10.84
CA LEU A 67 6.32 -6.12 -9.42
C LEU A 67 7.56 -5.69 -8.64
N ARG A 68 8.70 -6.36 -8.86
CA ARG A 68 9.96 -6.03 -8.21
C ARG A 68 10.36 -4.58 -8.48
N ALA A 69 10.34 -4.13 -9.73
CA ALA A 69 10.66 -2.76 -10.10
C ALA A 69 9.73 -1.74 -9.42
N ILE A 70 8.42 -2.01 -9.38
CA ILE A 70 7.44 -1.16 -8.68
C ILE A 70 7.79 -1.05 -7.19
N PHE A 71 8.07 -2.17 -6.52
CA PHE A 71 8.42 -2.16 -5.10
C PHE A 71 9.75 -1.46 -4.82
N GLU A 72 10.77 -1.70 -5.64
CA GLU A 72 12.07 -1.03 -5.51
C GLU A 72 11.94 0.49 -5.64
N ALA A 73 11.15 0.98 -6.61
CA ALA A 73 10.86 2.40 -6.77
C ALA A 73 10.16 3.00 -5.53
N LEU A 74 9.16 2.30 -4.97
CA LEU A 74 8.45 2.75 -3.77
C LEU A 74 9.32 2.76 -2.51
N VAL A 75 10.31 1.88 -2.42
CA VAL A 75 11.29 1.86 -1.33
C VAL A 75 12.29 3.00 -1.48
N ALA A 76 12.79 3.25 -2.70
CA ALA A 76 13.67 4.37 -3.00
C ALA A 76 13.01 5.72 -2.67
N GLU A 77 11.75 5.90 -3.09
CA GLU A 77 10.94 7.09 -2.77
C GLU A 77 10.84 7.30 -1.25
N ALA A 78 10.53 6.24 -0.49
CA ALA A 78 10.42 6.32 0.96
C ALA A 78 11.77 6.61 1.67
N ALA A 79 12.89 6.20 1.08
CA ALA A 79 14.23 6.50 1.57
C ALA A 79 14.71 7.92 1.22
N GLY A 80 13.93 8.67 0.43
CA GLY A 80 14.31 9.99 -0.08
C GLY A 80 15.31 9.93 -1.23
N ASP A 81 15.50 8.76 -1.85
CA ASP A 81 16.37 8.58 -3.01
C ASP A 81 15.53 8.82 -4.27
N THR A 82 15.70 9.99 -4.91
CA THR A 82 14.94 10.38 -6.11
C THR A 82 15.46 9.76 -7.41
N ARG A 83 16.28 8.69 -7.32
CA ARG A 83 16.70 7.92 -8.50
C ARG A 83 15.55 7.02 -8.98
N PHE A 84 14.57 7.65 -9.60
CA PHE A 84 13.58 6.98 -10.44
C PHE A 84 14.34 6.31 -11.60
N MET A 85 14.32 4.97 -11.67
CA MET A 85 14.93 4.22 -12.77
C MET A 85 14.02 4.28 -13.99
N GLU A 86 14.16 5.36 -14.77
CA GLU A 86 13.66 5.47 -16.15
C GLU A 86 14.57 4.69 -17.12
N SER A 87 14.40 3.39 -17.15
CA SER A 87 14.57 2.50 -18.32
C SER A 87 14.10 1.13 -17.82
N TRP A 88 13.47 0.26 -18.59
CA TRP A 88 14.11 -0.57 -19.60
C TRP A 88 13.04 -1.14 -20.53
N GLU A 89 13.05 -0.73 -21.80
CA GLU A 89 12.64 -1.59 -22.91
C GLU A 89 13.83 -2.49 -23.27
N GLU A 90 13.58 -3.79 -23.41
CA GLU A 90 13.93 -4.63 -24.58
C GLU A 90 13.11 -5.93 -24.53
#